data_AF-A0A7G1IKM7-F1
#
_entry.id   AF-A0A7G1IKM7-F1
#
_cell.length_a   1.000
_cell.length_b   1.000
_cell.length_c   1.000
_cell.angle_alpha   90.00
_cell.angle_beta   90.00
_cell.angle_gamma   90.00
#
_symmetry.space_group_name_H-M   'P 1'
#
loop_
_entity.id
_entity.type
_entity.pdbx_description
1 polymer ?
#
loop_
_entity_poly.entity_id
_entity_poly.type
_entity_poly.pdbx_seq_one_letter_code
_entity_poly.pdbx_strand_id
1 'polypeptide(L)'
;MRVSVVEPGFTKTSFGANAVDADSLIDSYVTARENARLVITEGVHHGDDPAVVARAVLKAATSRRPKVRYPAGALARGLSLLRKFAPEALMDKGIRKANKVTSTPKPVANRLPSAVG
;
A
#
# COMPACT_ATOMS: atom_id res chain seq x y z
N MET A 1 19.22 3.90 -23.69
CA MET A 1 18.62 4.30 -22.40
C MET A 1 18.24 3.06 -21.61
N ARG A 2 18.42 3.03 -20.28
CA ARG A 2 18.01 1.91 -19.40
C ARG A 2 17.09 2.46 -18.31
N VAL A 3 16.03 1.73 -17.98
CA VAL A 3 14.99 2.16 -17.03
C VAL A 3 14.74 1.04 -16.03
N SER A 4 14.64 1.40 -14.75
CA SER A 4 14.40 0.47 -13.64
C SER A 4 13.44 1.11 -12.64
N VAL A 5 12.60 0.30 -12.01
CA VAL A 5 11.69 0.70 -10.93
C VAL A 5 12.24 0.18 -9.60
N VAL A 6 12.34 1.06 -8.60
CA VAL A 6 12.63 0.67 -7.21
C VAL A 6 11.30 0.62 -6.46
N GLU A 7 11.04 -0.50 -5.80
CA GLU A 7 9.75 -0.79 -5.14
C GLU A 7 9.98 -0.87 -3.63
N PRO A 8 9.84 0.26 -2.91
CA PRO A 8 9.95 0.26 -1.46
C PRO A 8 8.73 -0.40 -0.81
N GLY A 9 8.97 -1.12 0.29
CA GLY A 9 7.92 -1.40 1.28
C GLY A 9 7.64 -0.17 2.15
N PHE A 10 6.96 -0.37 3.28
CA PHE A 10 6.88 0.70 4.28
C PHE A 10 8.28 1.15 4.68
N THR A 11 8.51 2.47 4.65
CA THR A 11 9.82 3.09 4.91
C THR A 11 9.62 4.21 5.90
N LYS A 12 10.45 4.27 6.95
CA LYS A 12 10.35 5.26 8.02
C LYS A 12 10.81 6.64 7.54
N THR A 13 9.88 7.38 6.94
CA THR A 13 10.10 8.70 6.34
C THR A 13 8.95 9.64 6.67
N SER A 14 9.17 10.94 6.47
CA SER A 14 8.12 11.97 6.55
C SER A 14 7.31 12.12 5.26
N PHE A 15 7.42 11.20 4.28
CA PHE A 15 6.75 11.33 2.98
C PHE A 15 5.23 11.55 3.10
N GLY A 16 4.59 10.89 4.06
CA GLY A 16 3.15 11.04 4.32
C GLY A 16 2.77 12.23 5.22
N ALA A 17 3.71 13.04 5.69
CA ALA A 17 3.44 14.09 6.67
C ALA A 17 2.49 15.19 6.15
N ASN A 18 2.46 15.39 4.83
CA ASN A 18 1.57 16.33 4.16
C ASN A 18 0.43 15.61 3.41
N ALA A 19 0.10 14.38 3.80
CA ALA A 19 -1.05 13.69 3.24
C ALA A 19 -2.33 14.44 3.64
N VAL A 20 -3.16 14.77 2.65
CA VAL A 20 -4.46 15.39 2.85
C VAL A 20 -5.54 14.31 2.91
N ASP A 21 -6.55 14.55 3.73
CA ASP A 21 -7.75 13.72 3.73
C ASP A 21 -8.56 13.97 2.45
N ALA A 22 -9.46 13.04 2.11
CA ALA A 22 -10.30 13.18 0.94
C ALA A 22 -11.33 14.30 1.11
N ASP A 23 -11.56 15.08 0.06
CA ASP A 23 -12.47 16.24 0.06
C ASP A 23 -13.94 15.86 0.35
N SER A 24 -14.32 14.62 0.07
CA SER A 24 -15.65 14.08 0.35
C SER A 24 -15.54 12.68 0.93
N LEU A 25 -16.04 12.52 2.15
CA LEU A 25 -16.06 11.24 2.86
C LEU A 25 -17.37 10.50 2.62
N ILE A 26 -17.29 9.19 2.46
CA ILE A 26 -18.45 8.30 2.36
C ILE A 26 -18.61 7.59 3.71
N ASP A 27 -19.76 7.78 4.36
CA ASP A 27 -20.03 7.27 5.71
C ASP A 27 -19.90 5.75 5.83
N SER A 28 -20.29 4.99 4.80
CA SER A 28 -20.17 3.53 4.79
C SER A 28 -18.72 3.02 4.89
N TYR A 29 -17.74 3.89 4.64
CA TYR A 29 -16.32 3.54 4.68
C TYR A 29 -15.61 3.97 5.97
N VAL A 30 -16.28 4.59 6.95
CA VAL A 30 -15.64 5.12 8.17
C VAL A 30 -14.73 4.07 8.83
N THR A 31 -15.26 2.90 9.16
CA THR A 31 -14.46 1.85 9.82
C THR A 31 -13.30 1.34 8.97
N ALA A 32 -13.53 1.10 7.67
CA ALA A 32 -12.48 0.61 6.77
C ALA A 32 -11.36 1.65 6.58
N ARG A 33 -11.73 2.93 6.51
CA ARG A 33 -10.81 4.06 6.39
C ARG A 33 -9.95 4.21 7.64
N GLU A 34 -10.54 4.17 8.84
CA GLU A 34 -9.77 4.25 10.09
C GLU A 34 -8.81 3.06 10.24
N ASN A 35 -9.27 1.86 9.90
CA ASN A 35 -8.42 0.67 9.88
C ASN A 35 -7.22 0.82 8.93
N ALA A 36 -7.46 1.30 7.71
CA ALA A 36 -6.40 1.54 6.74
C ALA A 36 -5.43 2.63 7.22
N ARG A 37 -5.93 3.73 7.79
CA ARG A 37 -5.11 4.81 8.37
C ARG A 37 -4.19 4.27 9.45
N LEU A 38 -4.69 3.44 10.35
CA LEU A 38 -3.89 2.79 11.39
C LEU A 38 -2.83 1.85 10.80
N VAL A 39 -3.20 0.99 9.85
CA VAL A 39 -2.24 0.06 9.21
C VAL A 39 -1.11 0.82 8.51
N ILE A 40 -1.43 1.89 7.78
CA ILE A 40 -0.44 2.71 7.07
C ILE A 40 0.47 3.43 8.07
N THR A 41 -0.12 4.08 9.09
CA THR A 41 0.63 4.85 10.09
C THR A 41 1.62 3.95 10.83
N GLU A 42 1.14 2.79 11.29
CA GLU A 42 1.95 1.82 12.00
C GLU A 42 3.02 1.19 11.10
N GLY A 43 2.64 0.89 9.84
CA GLY A 43 3.54 0.39 8.83
C GLY A 43 4.70 1.36 8.57
N VAL A 44 4.42 2.66 8.41
CA VAL A 44 5.46 3.69 8.23
C VAL A 44 6.31 3.84 9.49
N HIS A 45 5.71 3.84 10.67
CA HIS A 45 6.43 3.97 11.95
C HIS A 45 7.47 2.85 12.15
N HIS A 46 7.09 1.62 11.79
CA HIS A 46 7.92 0.42 11.85
C HIS A 46 8.57 0.05 10.51
N GLY A 47 8.55 0.98 9.55
CA GLY A 47 9.07 0.75 8.22
C GLY A 47 10.58 0.58 8.20
N ASP A 48 11.09 0.07 7.08
CA ASP A 48 12.51 -0.07 6.84
C ASP A 48 13.22 1.31 6.91
N ASP A 49 14.49 1.30 7.31
CA ASP A 49 15.35 2.47 7.26
C ASP A 49 15.46 2.99 5.79
N PRO A 50 15.35 4.31 5.54
CA PRO A 50 15.45 4.88 4.19
C PRO A 50 16.73 4.49 3.42
N ALA A 51 17.82 4.19 4.12
CA ALA A 51 19.07 3.70 3.53
C ALA A 51 18.89 2.35 2.82
N VAL A 52 17.89 1.54 3.20
CA VAL A 52 17.52 0.31 2.47
C VAL A 52 17.09 0.64 1.03
N VAL A 53 16.27 1.69 0.87
CA VAL A 53 15.83 2.18 -0.44
C VAL A 53 17.00 2.80 -1.20
N ALA A 54 17.81 3.64 -0.53
CA ALA A 54 18.99 4.26 -1.15
C ALA A 54 19.98 3.20 -1.70
N ARG A 55 20.22 2.12 -0.95
CA ARG A 55 21.06 0.99 -1.42
C ARG A 55 20.46 0.29 -2.64
N ALA A 56 19.14 0.15 -2.71
CA ALA A 56 18.48 -0.44 -3.87
C ALA A 56 18.62 0.45 -5.12
N VAL A 57 18.48 1.78 -4.96
CA VAL A 57 18.73 2.77 -6.03
C VAL A 57 20.18 2.70 -6.51
N LEU A 58 21.15 2.73 -5.58
CA LEU A 58 22.57 2.62 -5.93
C LEU A 58 22.86 1.34 -6.72
N LYS A 59 22.29 0.21 -6.28
CA LYS A 59 22.44 -1.08 -6.97
C LYS A 59 21.82 -1.06 -8.37
N ALA A 60 20.67 -0.41 -8.55
CA ALA A 60 20.03 -0.29 -9.85
C ALA A 60 20.85 0.60 -10.80
N ALA A 61 21.39 1.71 -10.30
CA ALA A 61 22.16 2.67 -11.08
C ALA A 61 23.54 2.15 -11.51
N THR A 62 24.19 1.35 -10.66
CA THR A 62 25.57 0.87 -10.90
C THR A 62 25.65 -0.51 -11.56
N SER A 63 24.52 -1.17 -11.80
CA SER A 63 24.53 -2.51 -12.38
C SER A 63 24.92 -2.51 -13.86
N ARG A 64 25.86 -3.39 -14.24
CA ARG A 64 26.21 -3.64 -15.65
C ARG A 64 25.03 -4.14 -16.48
N ARG A 65 24.07 -4.84 -15.85
CA ARG A 65 22.83 -5.37 -16.44
C ARG A 65 21.66 -5.12 -15.47
N PRO A 66 21.11 -3.90 -15.42
CA PRO A 66 20.09 -3.55 -14.45
C PRO A 66 18.79 -4.33 -14.71
N LYS A 67 18.13 -4.75 -13.63
CA LYS A 67 16.82 -5.40 -13.69
C LYS A 67 15.72 -4.35 -13.87
N VAL A 68 14.59 -4.75 -14.44
CA VAL A 68 13.42 -3.86 -14.57
C VAL A 68 12.85 -3.45 -13.21
N ARG A 69 12.88 -4.33 -12.21
CA ARG A 69 12.31 -4.10 -10.87
C ARG A 69 13.30 -4.46 -9.76
N TYR A 70 13.38 -3.60 -8.74
CA TYR A 70 14.21 -3.76 -7.55
C TYR A 70 13.38 -3.58 -6.27
N PRO A 71 12.83 -4.67 -5.70
CA PRO A 71 12.16 -4.60 -4.41
C PRO A 71 13.16 -4.25 -3.30
N ALA A 72 12.88 -3.15 -2.60
CA ALA A 72 13.69 -2.64 -1.49
C ALA A 72 13.07 -3.06 -0.16
N GLY A 73 13.87 -3.70 0.69
CA GLY A 73 13.41 -4.28 1.95
C GLY A 73 13.08 -5.76 1.89
N ALA A 74 12.97 -6.39 3.05
CA ALA A 74 12.60 -7.81 3.16
C ALA A 74 11.14 -8.03 2.79
N LEU A 75 10.25 -7.14 3.25
CA LEU A 75 8.82 -7.20 2.99
C LEU A 75 8.51 -7.14 1.48
N ALA A 76 9.06 -6.15 0.77
CA ALA A 76 8.82 -5.99 -0.66
C ALA A 76 9.30 -7.20 -1.48
N ARG A 77 10.45 -7.77 -1.11
CA ARG A 77 10.97 -8.99 -1.73
C ARG A 77 10.08 -10.20 -1.45
N GLY A 78 9.67 -10.38 -0.19
CA GLY A 78 8.76 -11.44 0.21
C GLY A 78 7.43 -11.36 -0.55
N LEU A 79 6.86 -10.17 -0.66
CA LEU A 79 5.62 -9.94 -1.41
C LEU A 79 5.79 -10.20 -2.91
N SER A 80 6.91 -9.81 -3.49
CA SER A 80 7.23 -10.10 -4.90
C SER A 80 7.32 -11.61 -5.17
N LEU A 81 7.90 -12.38 -4.24
CA LEU A 81 7.94 -13.84 -4.33
C LEU A 81 6.54 -14.43 -4.13
N LEU A 82 5.80 -13.97 -3.13
CA LEU A 82 4.44 -14.44 -2.85
C LEU A 82 3.53 -14.24 -4.06
N ARG A 83 3.53 -13.05 -4.68
CA ARG A 83 2.77 -12.77 -5.90
C ARG A 83 3.13 -13.69 -7.06
N LYS A 84 4.38 -14.16 -7.14
CA LYS A 84 4.84 -15.02 -8.23
C LYS A 84 4.41 -16.49 -8.05
N PHE A 85 4.22 -16.93 -6.81
CA PHE A 85 4.07 -18.36 -6.51
C PHE A 85 2.78 -18.73 -5.75
N ALA A 86 2.09 -17.77 -5.13
CA ALA A 86 0.88 -18.04 -4.36
C ALA A 86 -0.37 -18.11 -5.24
N PRO A 87 -1.34 -18.99 -4.90
CA PRO A 87 -2.69 -18.93 -5.45
C PRO A 87 -3.36 -17.58 -5.18
N GLU A 88 -4.09 -17.06 -6.17
CA GLU A 88 -4.73 -15.74 -6.12
C GLU A 88 -5.68 -15.58 -4.92
N ALA A 89 -6.50 -16.59 -4.63
CA ALA A 89 -7.43 -16.55 -3.51
C ALA A 89 -6.73 -16.43 -2.14
N LEU A 90 -5.56 -17.07 -1.97
CA LEU A 90 -4.77 -16.95 -0.74
C LEU A 90 -4.13 -15.57 -0.64
N MET A 91 -3.65 -15.04 -1.76
CA MET A 91 -3.10 -13.68 -1.82
C MET A 91 -4.15 -12.63 -1.46
N ASP A 92 -5.32 -12.66 -2.10
CA ASP A 92 -6.40 -11.70 -1.83
C ASP A 92 -6.84 -11.77 -0.35
N LYS A 93 -7.05 -12.98 0.18
CA LYS A 93 -7.41 -13.16 1.59
C LYS A 93 -6.33 -12.62 2.53
N GLY A 94 -5.05 -12.84 2.20
CA GLY A 94 -3.91 -12.32 2.95
C GLY A 94 -3.85 -10.79 2.94
N ILE A 95 -4.01 -10.16 1.78
CA ILE A 95 -4.05 -8.71 1.61
C ILE A 95 -5.20 -8.10 2.42
N ARG A 96 -6.42 -8.64 2.30
CA ARG A 96 -7.59 -8.15 3.04
C ARG A 96 -7.38 -8.22 4.55
N LYS A 97 -6.83 -9.34 5.02
CA LYS A 97 -6.53 -9.54 6.44
C LYS A 97 -5.46 -8.56 6.93
N ALA A 98 -4.36 -8.42 6.19
CA ALA A 98 -3.25 -7.52 6.54
C ALA A 98 -3.70 -6.05 6.62
N ASN A 99 -4.64 -5.64 5.77
CA ASN A 99 -5.20 -4.29 5.74
C ASN A 99 -6.46 -4.12 6.60
N LYS A 100 -6.88 -5.15 7.36
CA LYS A 100 -8.08 -5.13 8.21
C LYS A 100 -9.36 -4.73 7.45
N VAL A 101 -9.48 -5.14 6.19
CA VAL A 101 -10.63 -4.88 5.28
C VAL A 101 -11.35 -6.17 4.89
N THR A 102 -11.54 -7.06 5.86
CA THR A 102 -12.13 -8.40 5.64
C THR A 102 -13.64 -8.36 5.35
N SER A 103 -14.33 -7.25 5.66
CA SER A 103 -15.75 -7.07 5.40
C SER A 103 -16.01 -6.14 4.21
N THR A 104 -16.96 -6.52 3.35
CA THR A 104 -17.52 -5.63 2.34
C THR A 104 -18.42 -4.60 3.02
N PRO A 105 -18.28 -3.29 2.75
CA PRO A 105 -19.22 -2.29 3.26
C PRO A 105 -20.65 -2.66 2.83
N LYS A 106 -21.61 -2.64 3.77
CA LYS A 106 -23.02 -2.77 3.39
C LYS A 106 -23.41 -1.56 2.53
N PRO A 107 -24.10 -1.74 1.38
CA PRO A 107 -24.62 -0.61 0.62
C PRO A 107 -25.52 0.22 1.52
N VAL A 108 -25.31 1.55 1.54
CA VAL A 108 -26.27 2.45 2.16
C VAL A 108 -27.50 2.46 1.26
N ALA A 109 -28.66 2.09 1.80
CA ALA A 109 -29.92 2.21 1.07
C ALA A 109 -30.08 3.68 0.67
N ASN A 110 -30.18 3.91 -0.64
CA ASN A 110 -30.23 5.23 -1.26
C ASN A 110 -31.41 6.02 -0.66
N ARG A 111 -31.16 6.99 0.23
CA ARG A 111 -32.17 8.00 0.56
C ARG A 111 -32.16 9.02 -0.57
N LEU A 112 -32.99 8.77 -1.59
CA LEU A 112 -33.34 9.79 -2.57
C LEU A 112 -33.88 11.01 -1.79
N PRO A 113 -33.43 12.24 -2.05
CA PRO A 113 -34.08 13.41 -1.51
C PRO A 113 -35.51 13.45 -2.04
N SER A 114 -36.50 13.44 -1.14
CA SER A 114 -37.90 13.70 -1.51
C SER A 114 -37.95 15.02 -2.26
N ALA A 115 -38.42 14.97 -3.51
CA ALA A 115 -38.75 16.16 -4.27
C ALA A 115 -39.73 16.99 -3.43
N VAL A 116 -39.28 18.17 -3.01
CA VAL A 116 -40.13 19.18 -2.38
C VAL A 116 -40.90 19.82 -3.54
N GLY A 117 -42.23 19.69 -3.49
CA GLY A 117 -43.17 20.37 -4.38
C GLY A 117 -43.46 21.80 -3.94
#